data_AF-A0A5S3XMR4-F1
#
_entry.id   AF-A0A5S3XMR4-F1
#
_cell.length_a   1.000
_cell.length_b   1.000
_cell.length_c   1.000
_cell.angle_alpha   90.00
_cell.angle_beta   90.00
_cell.angle_gamma   90.00
#
_symmetry.space_group_name_H-M   'P 1'
#
loop_
_entity.id
_entity.type
_entity.pdbx_description
1 polymer ?
#
loop_
_entity_poly.entity_id
_entity_poly.type
_entity_poly.pdbx_seq_one_letter_code
_entity_poly.pdbx_strand_id
1 'polypeptide(L)' 'MTTEIKVPVLPESVADATVATWHVSVGDTVTRDQNLVDIETDKV' A
#
# COMPACT_ATOMS: atom_id res chain seq x y z
N MET A 1 8.89 15.43 8.90
CA MET A 1 7.62 14.83 9.32
C MET A 1 7.42 13.61 8.45
N THR A 2 7.42 12.41 9.03
CA THR A 2 7.18 11.15 8.31
C THR A 2 5.71 10.79 8.45
N THR A 3 5.00 10.64 7.34
CA THR A 3 3.62 10.17 7.33
C THR A 3 3.63 8.65 7.26
N GLU A 4 3.15 7.98 8.30
CA GLU A 4 3.00 6.52 8.27
C GLU A 4 1.84 6.14 7.34
N ILE A 5 2.16 5.37 6.30
CA ILE A 5 1.16 4.79 5.40
C ILE A 5 0.74 3.45 5.99
N LYS A 6 -0.45 3.42 6.60
CA LYS A 6 -1.02 2.19 7.16
C LYS A 6 -1.91 1.53 6.11
N VAL A 7 -1.74 0.23 5.93
CA VAL A 7 -2.67 -0.58 5.14
C VAL A 7 -4.04 -0.50 5.81
N PRO A 8 -5.11 -0.16 5.07
CA PRO A 8 -6.47 -0.10 5.63
C PRO A 8 -6.93 -1.50 6.06
N VAL A 9 -7.95 -1.55 6.93
CA VAL A 9 -8.53 -2.81 7.42
C VAL A 9 -8.97 -3.66 6.22
N LEU A 10 -8.32 -4.80 6.04
CA LEU A 10 -8.65 -5.76 4.99
C LEU A 10 -9.97 -6.47 5.35
N PRO A 11 -10.82 -6.81 4.36
CA PRO A 11 -12.05 -7.56 4.60
C PRO A 11 -11.76 -8.94 5.21
N GLU A 12 -12.70 -9.52 5.96
CA GLU A 12 -12.56 -10.87 6.56
C GLU A 12 -12.28 -12.00 5.53
N SER A 13 -12.47 -11.76 4.22
CA SER A 13 -12.11 -12.69 3.13
C SER A 13 -10.69 -12.51 2.58
N VAL A 14 -9.91 -11.55 3.09
CA VAL A 14 -8.53 -11.31 2.67
C VAL A 14 -7.62 -11.52 3.87
N ALA A 15 -7.06 -12.73 3.96
CA ALA A 15 -6.19 -13.12 5.08
C ALA A 15 -4.81 -12.47 4.99
N ASP A 16 -4.27 -12.34 3.77
CA ASP A 16 -2.91 -11.86 3.54
C ASP A 16 -2.91 -10.89 2.35
N ALA A 17 -2.49 -9.66 2.63
CA ALA A 17 -2.23 -8.66 1.59
C ALA A 17 -0.71 -8.60 1.36
N THR A 18 -0.27 -9.03 0.19
CA THR A 18 1.15 -9.00 -0.16
C THR A 18 1.47 -7.68 -0.85
N VAL A 19 2.51 -7.00 -0.38
CA VAL A 19 3.00 -5.80 -1.07
C VAL A 19 3.63 -6.24 -2.40
N ALA A 20 2.98 -5.91 -3.51
CA ALA A 20 3.41 -6.30 -4.83
C ALA A 20 4.57 -5.41 -5.31
N THR A 21 4.39 -4.09 -5.33
CA THR A 21 5.43 -3.16 -5.79
C THR A 21 5.30 -1.80 -5.10
N TRP A 22 6.45 -1.27 -4.67
CA TRP A 22 6.56 0.11 -4.20
C TRP A 22 6.84 1.03 -5.38
N HIS A 23 5.94 1.99 -5.59
CA HIS A 23 6.07 3.01 -6.63
C HIS A 23 6.77 4.29 -6.14
N VAL A 24 7.18 4.30 -4.87
CA VAL A 24 7.85 5.44 -4.23
C VAL A 24 9.08 4.98 -3.47
N SER A 25 10.12 5.81 -3.49
CA SER A 25 11.36 5.58 -2.77
C SER A 25 11.51 6.54 -1.60
N VAL A 26 12.38 6.18 -0.65
CA VAL A 26 12.66 7.02 0.52
C VAL A 26 13.27 8.35 0.06
N GLY A 27 12.61 9.46 0.42
CA GLY A 27 13.01 10.81 0.03
C GLY A 27 12.38 11.32 -1.27
N ASP A 28 11.53 10.52 -1.92
CA ASP A 28 10.84 10.91 -3.14
C ASP A 28 9.61 11.78 -2.85
N THR A 29 9.28 12.67 -3.80
CA THR A 29 8.15 13.61 -3.62
C THR A 29 6.86 12.95 -4.09
N VAL A 30 5.92 12.72 -3.17
CA VAL A 30 4.62 12.11 -3.47
C VAL A 30 3.55 13.17 -3.67
N THR A 31 2.69 12.99 -4.68
CA THR A 31 1.59 13.90 -5.00
C THR A 31 0.23 13.31 -4.64
N ARG A 32 -0.78 14.18 -4.47
CA ARG A 32 -2.17 13.73 -4.27
C ARG A 32 -2.61 12.96 -5.53
N ASP A 33 -3.28 11.82 -5.33
CA ASP A 33 -3.70 10.89 -6.39
C ASP A 33 -2.59 10.01 -7.02
N GLN A 34 -1.37 10.05 -6.47
CA GLN A 34 -0.28 9.15 -6.88
C GLN A 34 -0.40 7.78 -6.21
N ASN A 35 -0.26 6.71 -7.00
CA ASN A 35 -0.19 5.36 -6.47
C ASN A 35 1.17 5.16 -5.78
N LEU A 36 1.15 4.82 -4.48
CA LEU A 36 2.36 4.72 -3.66
C LEU A 36 2.84 3.27 -3.56
N VAL A 37 1.90 2.36 -3.40
CA VAL A 37 2.16 0.94 -3.22
C VAL A 37 1.03 0.16 -3.84
N ASP A 38 1.38 -0.81 -4.68
CA ASP A 38 0.44 -1.80 -5.17
C ASP A 38 0.42 -2.97 -4.20
N ILE A 39 -0.78 -3.31 -3.76
CA ILE A 39 -1.04 -4.39 -2.81
C ILE A 39 -1.90 -5.41 -3.54
N GLU A 40 -1.39 -6.63 -3.64
CA GLU A 40 -2.14 -7.75 -4.18
C GLU A 40 -2.77 -8.52 -3.01
N THR A 41 -4.08 -8.71 -3.12
CA THR A 41 -4.86 -9.47 -2.14
C THR A 41 -5.34 -10.73 -2.84
N ASP A 42 -4.93 -11.89 -2.32
CA ASP A 42 -5.49 -13.14 -2.79
C ASP A 42 -6.82 -13.36 -2.06
N LYS A 43 -7.90 -13.32 -2.83
CA LYS A 43 -9.23 -13.62 -2.32
C LYS A 43 -9.48 -15.11 -2.54
N VAL A 44 -9.66 -15.84 -1.44
CA VAL A 44 -10.20 -17.21 -1.46
C VAL A 44 -11.69 -17.24 -1.79
#